data_AF-A0A4P6ELB7-F1
#
_entry.id   AF-A0A4P6ELB7-F1
#
_cell.length_a   1.000
_cell.length_b   1.000
_cell.length_c   1.000
_cell.angle_alpha   90.00
_cell.angle_beta   90.00
_cell.angle_gamma   90.00
#
_symmetry.space_group_name_H-M   'P 1'
#
loop_
_entity.id
_entity.type
_entity.pdbx_description
1 polymer ?
#
loop_
_entity_poly.entity_id
_entity_poly.type
_entity_poly.pdbx_seq_one_letter_code
_entity_poly.pdbx_strand_id
1 'polypeptide(L)'
;MASWLVGVRRSASPAGCASTARLRWSGDPPTGLRPRARGGRPRGPDAVRAFLSDRSGLPGPRGNLELAEAWADAGPEAMVRVLADDADEFLRFCGVVGLGRLLAEASCASRSGGAAPEPPRGAAGTEPEGSPHPAAVARELTAMLRGRATDASWRVREAVAMALQRVGDSAPAVLRSLATEWAADPHPLVQRAAVAGICEPRLLGDETTAAAALDACATATDRLARRPTSERRGADVRVLRQGLGYCWSVAVAAAPIPGLPRFLGLTDAYPGDSDVAWIARENAKKKRLSALLVAT
;
A
#
# COMPACT_ATOMS: atom_id res chain seq x y z
N MET A 1 12.50 16.95 18.35
CA MET A 1 13.77 16.36 18.84
C MET A 1 13.55 14.86 18.94
N ALA A 2 14.30 13.97 18.26
CA ALA A 2 15.56 14.15 17.56
C ALA A 2 15.51 13.44 16.18
N SER A 3 15.81 14.22 15.13
CA SER A 3 16.02 13.74 13.76
C SER A 3 17.45 13.20 13.69
N TRP A 4 17.59 11.89 13.47
CA TRP A 4 18.88 11.22 13.25
C TRP A 4 18.92 10.51 11.88
N LEU A 5 18.20 11.06 10.91
CA LEU A 5 18.21 10.66 9.50
C LEU A 5 18.62 11.87 8.66
N VAL A 6 19.93 12.02 8.41
CA VAL A 6 20.39 13.00 7.43
C VAL A 6 20.35 12.36 6.04
N GLY A 7 19.15 12.38 5.46
CA GLY A 7 18.94 12.28 4.01
C GLY A 7 18.99 10.87 3.40
N VAL A 8 17.84 10.43 2.88
CA VAL A 8 17.78 9.42 1.82
C VAL A 8 18.14 10.13 0.52
N ARG A 9 19.35 9.90 -0.04
CA ARG A 9 19.60 10.28 -1.45
C ARG A 9 18.98 9.21 -2.34
N ARG A 10 17.82 9.51 -2.91
CA ARG A 10 17.24 8.77 -4.03
C ARG A 10 18.03 9.16 -5.29
N SER A 11 18.78 8.22 -5.86
CA SER A 11 19.32 8.39 -7.21
C SER A 11 18.28 7.88 -8.20
N ALA A 12 17.88 8.72 -9.15
CA ALA A 12 17.05 8.30 -10.28
C ALA A 12 17.83 7.25 -11.09
N SER A 13 17.22 6.09 -11.33
CA SER A 13 17.74 5.14 -12.31
C SER A 13 17.37 5.64 -13.71
N PRO A 14 18.30 5.68 -14.68
CA PRO A 14 18.01 6.17 -16.03
C PRO A 14 17.00 5.32 -16.82
N ALA A 15 16.54 4.18 -16.27
CA ALA A 15 15.63 3.23 -16.91
C ALA A 15 14.20 3.18 -16.30
N GLY A 16 13.80 4.15 -15.47
CA GLY A 16 12.43 4.19 -14.93
C GLY A 16 12.06 3.03 -13.97
N CYS A 17 13.05 2.31 -13.45
CA CYS A 17 12.89 1.35 -12.35
C CYS A 17 13.45 1.91 -11.03
N ALA A 18 12.86 1.44 -9.93
CA ALA A 18 13.00 1.92 -8.54
C ALA A 18 14.37 2.54 -8.17
N SER A 19 14.32 3.68 -7.47
CA SER A 19 15.53 4.26 -6.86
C SER A 19 16.07 3.30 -5.79
N THR A 20 17.29 2.81 -5.96
CA THR A 20 18.00 2.10 -4.89
C THR A 20 18.39 3.09 -3.80
N ALA A 21 17.72 3.06 -2.65
CA ALA A 21 18.15 3.76 -1.46
C ALA A 21 19.32 3.00 -0.82
N ARG A 22 20.50 3.62 -0.70
CA ARG A 22 21.60 3.11 0.12
C ARG A 22 21.66 3.92 1.42
N LEU A 23 21.53 3.23 2.55
CA LEU A 23 21.78 3.83 3.87
C LEU A 23 23.27 4.17 3.98
N ARG A 24 23.62 5.44 4.18
CA ARG A 24 24.93 5.85 4.71
C ARG A 24 24.79 6.19 6.19
N TRP A 25 25.64 5.59 7.00
CA TRP A 25 25.82 5.93 8.42
C TRP A 25 27.11 6.75 8.53
N SER A 26 27.07 7.95 9.13
CA SER A 26 28.29 8.74 9.38
C SER A 26 28.16 9.67 10.59
N GLY A 27 29.17 9.63 11.47
CA GLY A 27 29.68 10.78 12.23
C GLY A 27 29.37 10.87 13.73
N ASP A 28 30.39 11.13 14.54
CA ASP A 28 30.40 11.21 16.02
C ASP A 28 29.45 12.26 16.65
N PRO A 29 28.97 12.03 17.89
CA PRO A 29 27.99 12.88 18.56
C PRO A 29 28.60 14.12 19.24
N PRO A 30 27.87 15.26 19.33
CA PRO A 30 28.23 16.36 20.20
C PRO A 30 28.02 15.98 21.67
N THR A 31 28.92 16.47 22.52
CA THR A 31 29.05 16.20 23.95
C THR A 31 27.77 16.53 24.74
N GLY A 32 27.26 15.58 25.54
CA GLY A 32 26.31 15.92 26.62
C GLY A 32 25.28 14.88 27.08
N LEU A 33 25.07 13.76 26.37
CA LEU A 33 24.16 12.70 26.82
C LEU A 33 24.87 11.35 26.73
N ARG A 34 24.98 10.65 27.87
CA ARG A 34 25.65 9.33 27.94
C ARG A 34 24.97 8.35 26.97
N PRO A 35 25.72 7.73 26.04
CA PRO A 35 25.15 6.81 25.06
C PRO A 35 25.01 5.43 25.71
N ARG A 36 23.78 4.90 25.79
CA ARG A 36 23.58 3.45 25.85
C ARG A 36 23.20 2.95 24.46
N ALA A 37 23.98 1.97 24.01
CA ALA A 37 23.96 1.28 22.72
C ALA A 37 24.53 2.03 21.50
N ARG A 38 25.86 1.96 21.33
CA ARG A 38 26.48 1.87 19.99
C ARG A 38 26.00 0.56 19.35
N GLY A 39 24.88 0.59 18.63
CA GLY A 39 24.31 -0.62 18.02
C GLY A 39 24.72 -0.74 16.55
N GLY A 40 25.63 -1.67 16.23
CA GLY A 40 25.88 -2.08 14.85
C GLY A 40 24.62 -2.66 14.19
N ARG A 41 24.65 -2.80 12.86
CA ARG A 41 23.56 -3.43 12.09
C ARG A 41 23.21 -4.80 12.72
N PRO A 42 21.95 -5.08 13.09
CA PRO A 42 21.57 -6.38 13.62
C PRO A 42 22.01 -7.47 12.66
N ARG A 43 22.68 -8.51 13.18
CA ARG A 43 23.19 -9.63 12.39
C ARG A 43 22.32 -10.86 12.67
N GLY A 44 21.71 -11.37 11.61
CA GLY A 44 20.84 -12.55 11.67
C GLY A 44 19.37 -12.24 12.00
N PRO A 45 18.48 -13.22 11.79
CA PRO A 45 17.03 -13.06 11.94
C PRO A 45 16.60 -12.57 13.33
N ASP A 46 17.10 -13.17 14.39
CA ASP A 46 16.66 -12.88 15.76
C ASP A 46 17.06 -11.48 16.22
N ALA A 47 18.26 -11.03 15.83
CA ALA A 47 18.71 -9.68 16.12
C ALA A 47 17.86 -8.62 15.40
N VAL A 48 17.42 -8.91 14.18
CA VAL A 48 16.51 -8.02 13.43
C VAL A 48 15.15 -7.95 14.13
N ARG A 49 14.60 -9.09 14.52
CA ARG A 49 13.31 -9.20 15.23
C ARG A 49 13.35 -8.42 16.54
N ALA A 50 14.37 -8.66 17.37
CA ALA A 50 14.56 -7.95 18.62
C ALA A 50 14.70 -6.43 18.42
N PHE A 51 15.46 -6.00 17.39
CA PHE A 51 15.63 -4.58 17.06
C PHE A 51 14.31 -3.90 16.68
N LEU A 52 13.49 -4.55 15.84
CA LEU A 52 12.21 -4.02 15.41
C LEU A 52 11.21 -3.97 16.57
N SER A 53 11.14 -5.01 17.39
CA SER A 53 10.24 -5.07 18.55
C SER A 53 10.59 -4.03 19.61
N ASP A 54 11.88 -3.88 19.97
CA ASP A 54 12.36 -2.91 20.97
C ASP A 54 12.03 -1.45 20.58
N ARG A 55 11.98 -1.16 19.28
CA ARG A 55 11.73 0.18 18.74
C ARG A 55 10.37 0.35 18.08
N SER A 56 9.48 -0.61 18.29
CA SER A 56 8.15 -0.65 17.70
C SER A 56 7.24 0.47 18.20
N GLY A 57 7.44 0.91 19.45
CA GLY A 57 6.49 1.75 20.16
C GLY A 57 5.25 0.99 20.65
N LEU A 58 5.28 -0.35 20.64
CA LEU A 58 4.20 -1.22 21.14
C LEU A 58 4.58 -1.89 22.49
N PRO A 59 3.60 -2.14 23.39
CA PRO A 59 2.18 -1.78 23.27
C PRO A 59 1.95 -0.28 23.54
N GLY A 60 1.49 0.45 22.53
CA GLY A 60 1.29 1.89 22.58
C GLY A 60 0.29 2.32 21.51
N PRO A 61 -0.22 3.57 21.56
CA PRO A 61 -1.27 4.01 20.64
C PRO A 61 -0.77 4.11 19.19
N ARG A 62 0.54 4.29 18.98
CA ARG A 62 1.15 4.44 17.65
C ARG A 62 2.35 3.52 17.52
N GLY A 63 2.38 2.74 16.44
CA GLY A 63 3.58 2.03 16.00
C GLY A 63 4.55 3.00 15.32
N ASN A 64 5.83 2.63 15.29
CA ASN A 64 6.89 3.42 14.68
C ASN A 64 6.88 3.28 13.15
N LEU A 65 6.12 4.15 12.46
CA LEU A 65 5.97 4.13 11.01
C LEU A 65 7.29 4.43 10.29
N GLU A 66 8.10 5.34 10.81
CA GLU A 66 9.42 5.68 10.25
C GLU A 66 10.35 4.46 10.23
N LEU A 67 10.35 3.67 11.31
CA LEU A 67 11.09 2.42 11.35
C LEU A 67 10.55 1.39 10.36
N ALA A 68 9.23 1.26 10.24
CA ALA A 68 8.63 0.31 9.30
C ALA A 68 8.91 0.68 7.84
N GLU A 69 8.90 1.96 7.48
CA GLU A 69 9.27 2.45 6.15
C GLU A 69 10.75 2.21 5.85
N ALA A 70 11.64 2.55 6.80
CA ALA A 70 13.07 2.28 6.67
C ALA A 70 13.36 0.77 6.53
N TRP A 71 12.63 -0.07 7.27
CA TRP A 71 12.70 -1.53 7.14
C TRP A 71 12.21 -1.98 5.76
N ALA A 72 11.07 -1.49 5.29
CA ALA A 72 10.52 -1.83 3.98
C ALA A 72 11.46 -1.46 2.83
N ASP A 73 12.26 -0.39 2.98
CA ASP A 73 13.28 0.01 2.01
C ASP A 73 14.52 -0.89 2.04
N ALA A 74 14.97 -1.35 3.21
CA ALA A 74 16.28 -2.00 3.39
C ALA A 74 16.26 -3.50 3.70
N GLY A 75 15.11 -4.06 4.09
CA GLY A 75 14.96 -5.43 4.53
C GLY A 75 15.24 -6.44 3.40
N PRO A 76 16.02 -7.51 3.62
CA PRO A 76 16.20 -8.58 2.64
C PRO A 76 14.87 -9.27 2.31
N GLU A 77 14.67 -9.69 1.05
CA GLU A 77 13.42 -10.33 0.60
C GLU A 77 12.98 -11.48 1.51
N ALA A 78 13.88 -12.42 1.80
CA ALA A 78 13.57 -13.57 2.65
C ALA A 78 13.07 -13.14 4.04
N MET A 79 13.64 -12.08 4.61
CA MET A 79 13.21 -11.58 5.92
C MET A 79 11.87 -10.86 5.83
N VAL A 80 11.64 -10.07 4.78
CA VAL A 80 10.34 -9.40 4.56
C VAL A 80 9.21 -10.43 4.51
N ARG A 81 9.39 -11.53 3.77
CA ARG A 81 8.41 -12.62 3.67
C ARG A 81 8.19 -13.30 5.01
N VAL A 82 9.27 -13.68 5.71
CA VAL A 82 9.18 -14.29 7.04
C VAL A 82 8.46 -13.39 8.04
N LEU A 83 8.78 -12.09 8.04
CA LEU A 83 8.13 -11.16 8.95
C LEU A 83 6.66 -10.93 8.57
N ALA A 84 6.28 -10.97 7.29
CA ALA A 84 4.90 -10.77 6.86
C ALA A 84 3.93 -11.86 7.38
N ASP A 85 4.45 -12.98 7.85
CA ASP A 85 3.68 -14.07 8.48
C ASP A 85 3.90 -14.17 9.99
N ASP A 86 4.58 -13.18 10.58
CA ASP A 86 4.99 -13.26 11.97
C ASP A 86 3.81 -13.19 12.95
N ALA A 87 3.96 -13.82 14.12
CA ALA A 87 2.97 -13.71 15.19
C ALA A 87 2.93 -12.31 15.80
N ASP A 88 4.07 -11.64 15.94
CA ASP A 88 4.15 -10.29 16.48
C ASP A 88 3.51 -9.27 15.50
N GLU A 89 2.59 -8.45 16.02
CA GLU A 89 1.83 -7.48 15.22
C GLU A 89 2.74 -6.49 14.48
N PHE A 90 3.79 -5.98 15.13
CA PHE A 90 4.66 -4.97 14.52
C PHE A 90 5.64 -5.60 13.54
N LEU A 91 6.17 -6.79 13.84
CA LEU A 91 6.98 -7.53 12.89
C LEU A 91 6.17 -7.86 11.62
N ARG A 92 4.93 -8.32 11.79
CA ARG A 92 3.99 -8.54 10.69
C ARG A 92 3.69 -7.28 9.90
N PHE A 93 3.44 -6.19 10.60
CA PHE A 93 3.29 -4.87 9.97
C PHE A 93 4.51 -4.52 9.09
N CYS A 94 5.72 -4.62 9.63
CA CYS A 94 6.97 -4.34 8.91
C CYS A 94 7.14 -5.23 7.67
N GLY A 95 6.86 -6.53 7.79
CA GLY A 95 6.89 -7.46 6.66
C GLY A 95 5.89 -7.08 5.57
N VAL A 96 4.64 -6.80 5.94
CA VAL A 96 3.58 -6.45 4.99
C VAL A 96 3.86 -5.13 4.26
N VAL A 97 4.36 -4.08 4.93
CA VAL A 97 4.79 -2.85 4.24
C VAL A 97 5.93 -3.15 3.24
N GLY A 98 6.87 -4.03 3.62
CA GLY A 98 7.98 -4.47 2.77
C GLY A 98 7.54 -5.23 1.51
N LEU A 99 6.45 -6.02 1.57
CA LEU A 99 5.90 -6.73 0.42
C LEU A 99 5.56 -5.77 -0.74
N GLY A 100 5.16 -4.53 -0.46
CA GLY A 100 4.90 -3.52 -1.48
C GLY A 100 6.13 -3.19 -2.35
N ARG A 101 7.32 -3.14 -1.74
CA ARG A 101 8.59 -2.95 -2.47
C ARG A 101 8.87 -4.15 -3.37
N LEU A 102 8.81 -5.35 -2.80
CA LEU A 102 9.09 -6.60 -3.52
C LEU A 102 8.15 -6.78 -4.71
N LEU A 103 6.86 -6.46 -4.54
CA LEU A 103 5.87 -6.56 -5.61
C LEU A 103 6.16 -5.58 -6.75
N ALA A 104 6.55 -4.34 -6.43
CA ALA A 104 6.96 -3.37 -7.43
C ALA A 104 8.20 -3.83 -8.19
N GLU A 105 9.22 -4.33 -7.49
CA GLU A 105 10.47 -4.85 -8.07
C GLU A 105 10.21 -6.04 -9.01
N ALA A 106 9.45 -7.04 -8.56
CA ALA A 106 9.09 -8.22 -9.36
C ALA A 106 8.26 -7.85 -10.60
N SER A 107 7.34 -6.88 -10.47
CA SER A 107 6.53 -6.40 -11.59
C SER A 107 7.35 -5.64 -12.62
N CYS A 108 8.34 -4.86 -12.19
CA CYS A 108 9.29 -4.19 -13.07
C CYS A 108 10.15 -5.19 -13.85
N ALA A 109 10.72 -6.19 -13.15
CA ALA A 109 11.52 -7.23 -13.77
C ALA A 109 10.73 -8.08 -14.80
N SER A 110 9.45 -8.32 -14.53
CA SER A 110 8.55 -9.04 -15.45
C SER A 110 8.38 -8.33 -16.80
N ARG A 111 8.36 -6.98 -16.80
CA ARG A 111 8.20 -6.19 -18.02
C ARG A 111 9.48 -6.12 -18.85
N SER A 112 10.63 -6.06 -18.19
CA SER A 112 11.93 -6.03 -18.88
C SER A 112 12.30 -7.38 -19.51
N GLY A 113 11.80 -8.50 -18.97
CA GLY A 113 12.01 -9.84 -19.53
C GLY A 113 11.18 -10.15 -20.78
N GLY A 114 10.27 -9.26 -21.19
CA GLY A 114 9.36 -9.46 -22.32
C GLY A 114 9.93 -9.11 -23.71
N ALA A 115 11.19 -8.72 -23.80
CA ALA A 115 11.87 -8.42 -25.07
C ALA A 115 13.21 -9.17 -25.16
N ALA A 116 13.18 -10.50 -25.21
CA ALA A 116 14.34 -11.27 -25.63
C ALA A 116 14.33 -11.38 -27.17
N PRO A 117 15.42 -11.05 -27.89
CA PRO A 117 15.57 -11.46 -29.28
C PRO A 117 15.55 -13.00 -29.32
N GLU A 118 14.87 -13.56 -30.32
CA GLU A 118 14.76 -15.00 -30.56
C GLU A 118 16.16 -15.63 -30.52
N PRO A 119 16.41 -16.68 -29.72
CA PRO A 119 17.74 -17.27 -29.63
C PRO A 119 18.08 -17.98 -30.95
N PRO A 120 19.34 -17.94 -31.42
CA PRO A 120 19.75 -18.76 -32.55
C PRO A 120 19.56 -20.24 -32.20
N ARG A 121 18.87 -20.98 -33.07
CA ARG A 121 18.64 -22.42 -32.90
C ARG A 121 19.99 -23.14 -32.81
N GLY A 122 20.25 -23.79 -31.68
CA GLY A 122 21.35 -24.73 -31.53
C GLY A 122 22.33 -24.38 -30.42
N ALA A 123 21.89 -24.46 -29.17
CA ALA A 123 22.78 -24.73 -28.06
C ALA A 123 22.02 -25.58 -27.04
N ALA A 124 22.27 -26.89 -27.05
CA ALA A 124 21.94 -27.75 -25.93
C ALA A 124 22.86 -27.35 -24.77
N GLY A 125 22.39 -26.44 -23.94
CA GLY A 125 23.01 -26.03 -22.69
C GLY A 125 22.03 -26.28 -21.55
N THR A 126 22.48 -26.96 -20.51
CA THR A 126 21.78 -27.12 -19.24
C THR A 126 21.37 -25.74 -18.69
N GLU A 127 20.07 -25.43 -18.79
CA GLU A 127 19.44 -24.32 -18.06
C GLU A 127 19.74 -24.48 -16.56
N PRO A 128 20.25 -23.46 -15.86
CA PRO A 128 20.45 -23.55 -14.42
C PRO A 128 19.09 -23.60 -13.72
N GLU A 129 18.85 -24.64 -12.90
CA GLU A 129 17.85 -24.62 -11.84
C GLU A 129 17.95 -23.28 -11.09
N GLY A 130 16.93 -22.44 -10.94
CA GLY A 130 15.54 -22.44 -11.39
C GLY A 130 14.88 -21.28 -10.66
N SER A 131 15.46 -20.08 -10.76
CA SER A 131 14.94 -18.89 -10.06
C SER A 131 13.52 -18.61 -10.54
N PRO A 132 12.54 -18.40 -9.63
CA PRO A 132 11.14 -18.26 -10.02
C PRO A 132 10.98 -17.07 -10.97
N HIS A 133 10.19 -17.27 -12.03
CA HIS A 133 9.92 -16.22 -13.01
C HIS A 133 9.33 -14.98 -12.31
N PRO A 134 9.78 -13.74 -12.59
CA PRO A 134 9.34 -12.54 -11.88
C PRO A 134 7.81 -12.36 -11.82
N ALA A 135 7.09 -12.77 -12.88
CA ALA A 135 5.63 -12.72 -12.89
C ALA A 135 4.97 -13.70 -11.91
N ALA A 136 5.58 -14.86 -11.66
CA ALA A 136 5.11 -15.81 -10.65
C ALA A 136 5.35 -15.25 -9.25
N VAL A 137 6.52 -14.64 -9.02
CA VAL A 137 6.85 -13.93 -7.77
C VAL A 137 5.84 -12.81 -7.50
N ALA A 138 5.54 -11.98 -8.50
CA ALA A 138 4.56 -10.91 -8.37
C ALA A 138 3.16 -11.45 -7.99
N ARG A 139 2.70 -12.55 -8.61
CA ARG A 139 1.42 -13.18 -8.25
C ARG A 139 1.40 -13.70 -6.82
N GLU A 140 2.48 -14.32 -6.37
CA GLU A 140 2.62 -14.81 -4.99
C GLU A 140 2.54 -13.67 -3.98
N LEU A 141 3.32 -12.59 -4.21
CA LEU A 141 3.33 -11.41 -3.34
C LEU A 141 1.97 -10.71 -3.30
N THR A 142 1.27 -10.64 -4.43
CA THR A 142 -0.13 -10.15 -4.49
C THR A 142 -1.05 -11.02 -3.65
N ALA A 143 -0.94 -12.34 -3.73
CA ALA A 143 -1.76 -13.26 -2.94
C ALA A 143 -1.48 -13.10 -1.42
N MET A 144 -0.22 -12.95 -1.02
CA MET A 144 0.17 -12.66 0.36
C MET A 144 -0.47 -11.36 0.86
N LEU A 145 -0.33 -10.26 0.10
CA LEU A 145 -0.95 -8.98 0.45
C LEU A 145 -2.47 -9.08 0.54
N ARG A 146 -3.11 -9.81 -0.39
CA ARG A 146 -4.56 -10.02 -0.38
C ARG A 146 -5.01 -10.77 0.88
N GLY A 147 -4.26 -11.79 1.31
CA GLY A 147 -4.52 -12.50 2.56
C GLY A 147 -4.42 -11.56 3.77
N ARG A 148 -3.36 -10.74 3.82
CA ARG A 148 -3.11 -9.77 4.90
C ARG A 148 -4.10 -8.60 4.92
N ALA A 149 -4.80 -8.33 3.82
CA ALA A 149 -5.87 -7.33 3.80
C ALA A 149 -7.02 -7.68 4.76
N THR A 150 -7.17 -8.97 5.07
CA THR A 150 -8.19 -9.51 5.99
C THR A 150 -7.66 -9.84 7.38
N ASP A 151 -6.44 -9.42 7.71
CA ASP A 151 -5.81 -9.70 9.01
C ASP A 151 -6.66 -9.13 10.17
N ALA A 152 -6.70 -9.84 11.30
CA ALA A 152 -7.42 -9.41 12.49
C ALA A 152 -6.88 -8.08 13.04
N SER A 153 -5.57 -7.84 12.91
CA SER A 153 -4.93 -6.59 13.29
C SER A 153 -5.31 -5.48 12.31
N TRP A 154 -5.91 -4.41 12.84
CA TRP A 154 -6.17 -3.20 12.05
C TRP A 154 -4.87 -2.56 11.56
N ARG A 155 -3.76 -2.66 12.31
CA ARG A 155 -2.45 -2.15 11.88
C ARG A 155 -1.96 -2.89 10.63
N VAL A 156 -2.07 -4.21 10.60
CA VAL A 156 -1.67 -5.00 9.43
C VAL A 156 -2.55 -4.65 8.22
N ARG A 157 -3.84 -4.37 8.41
CA ARG A 157 -4.69 -3.87 7.32
C ARG A 157 -4.27 -2.49 6.81
N GLU A 158 -3.78 -1.60 7.68
CA GLU A 158 -3.15 -0.35 7.24
C GLU A 158 -1.82 -0.60 6.51
N ALA A 159 -1.01 -1.57 6.95
CA ALA A 159 0.22 -1.95 6.25
C ALA A 159 -0.04 -2.39 4.81
N VAL A 160 -1.15 -3.08 4.53
CA VAL A 160 -1.54 -3.43 3.15
C VAL A 160 -1.82 -2.19 2.32
N ALA A 161 -2.55 -1.20 2.85
CA ALA A 161 -2.77 0.05 2.13
C ALA A 161 -1.44 0.77 1.86
N MET A 162 -0.53 0.83 2.84
CA MET A 162 0.80 1.39 2.67
C MET A 162 1.65 0.62 1.64
N ALA A 163 1.53 -0.71 1.61
CA ALA A 163 2.21 -1.54 0.62
C ALA A 163 1.70 -1.23 -0.81
N LEU A 164 0.38 -1.09 -0.99
CA LEU A 164 -0.19 -0.66 -2.27
C LEU A 164 0.26 0.75 -2.65
N GLN A 165 0.35 1.68 -1.70
CA GLN A 165 0.87 3.03 -1.97
C GLN A 165 2.32 3.00 -2.46
N ARG A 166 3.16 2.14 -1.87
CA ARG A 166 4.55 1.93 -2.33
C ARG A 166 4.61 1.31 -3.73
N VAL A 167 3.69 0.40 -4.05
CA VAL A 167 3.51 -0.09 -5.43
C VAL A 167 3.15 1.08 -6.34
N GLY A 168 2.25 1.97 -5.93
CA GLY A 168 1.90 3.20 -6.67
C GLY A 168 3.09 4.11 -6.94
N ASP A 169 3.93 4.33 -5.94
CA ASP A 169 5.12 5.18 -6.04
C ASP A 169 6.13 4.68 -7.11
N SER A 170 6.17 3.37 -7.39
CA SER A 170 7.18 2.75 -8.29
C SER A 170 6.60 2.09 -9.56
N ALA A 171 5.32 1.71 -9.54
CA ALA A 171 4.65 0.93 -10.57
C ALA A 171 3.14 1.29 -10.61
N PRO A 172 2.77 2.53 -10.98
CA PRO A 172 1.39 3.02 -10.91
C PRO A 172 0.40 2.18 -11.74
N ALA A 173 0.82 1.63 -12.88
CA ALA A 173 -0.02 0.73 -13.68
C ALA A 173 -0.40 -0.57 -12.93
N VAL A 174 0.52 -1.08 -12.10
CA VAL A 174 0.27 -2.26 -11.25
C VAL A 174 -0.69 -1.90 -10.14
N LEU A 175 -0.51 -0.75 -9.47
CA LEU A 175 -1.44 -0.25 -8.46
C LEU A 175 -2.86 -0.12 -9.03
N ARG A 176 -3.04 0.49 -10.21
CA ARG A 176 -4.37 0.63 -10.82
C ARG A 176 -5.02 -0.72 -11.12
N SER A 177 -4.23 -1.69 -11.59
CA SER A 177 -4.72 -3.04 -11.86
C SER A 177 -5.19 -3.72 -10.58
N LEU A 178 -4.38 -3.65 -9.52
CA LEU A 178 -4.73 -4.18 -8.19
C LEU A 178 -5.95 -3.48 -7.60
N ALA A 179 -6.02 -2.15 -7.67
CA ALA A 179 -7.15 -1.39 -7.15
C ALA A 179 -8.46 -1.75 -7.86
N THR A 180 -8.41 -1.93 -9.18
CA THR A 180 -9.56 -2.36 -9.99
C THR A 180 -10.03 -3.75 -9.58
N GLU A 181 -9.12 -4.71 -9.51
CA GLU A 181 -9.44 -6.10 -9.11
C GLU A 181 -9.97 -6.16 -7.68
N TRP A 182 -9.29 -5.51 -6.74
CA TRP A 182 -9.60 -5.62 -5.31
C TRP A 182 -10.81 -4.80 -4.89
N ALA A 183 -11.14 -3.70 -5.58
CA ALA A 183 -12.41 -3.00 -5.36
C ALA A 183 -13.62 -3.88 -5.74
N ALA A 184 -13.44 -4.83 -6.65
CA ALA A 184 -14.45 -5.78 -7.07
C ALA A 184 -14.45 -7.10 -6.25
N ASP A 185 -13.48 -7.30 -5.36
CA ASP A 185 -13.32 -8.50 -4.54
C ASP A 185 -14.55 -8.78 -3.67
N PRO A 186 -14.96 -10.04 -3.40
CA PRO A 186 -16.10 -10.31 -2.52
C PRO A 186 -15.89 -9.85 -1.06
N HIS A 187 -14.66 -9.74 -0.57
CA HIS A 187 -14.36 -9.45 0.83
C HIS A 187 -14.27 -7.93 1.11
N PRO A 188 -15.05 -7.38 2.08
CA PRO A 188 -15.10 -5.94 2.30
C PRO A 188 -13.77 -5.33 2.75
N LEU A 189 -12.95 -6.06 3.50
CA LEU A 189 -11.61 -5.58 3.88
C LEU A 189 -10.61 -5.51 2.71
N VAL A 190 -10.75 -6.37 1.69
CA VAL A 190 -9.93 -6.29 0.46
C VAL A 190 -10.37 -5.07 -0.36
N GLN A 191 -11.68 -4.86 -0.49
CA GLN A 191 -12.25 -3.64 -1.09
C GLN A 191 -11.76 -2.37 -0.38
N ARG A 192 -11.69 -2.40 0.96
CA ARG A 192 -11.15 -1.28 1.77
C ARG A 192 -9.68 -1.04 1.48
N ALA A 193 -8.88 -2.10 1.40
CA ALA A 193 -7.46 -1.99 1.10
C ALA A 193 -7.23 -1.33 -0.28
N ALA A 194 -8.04 -1.71 -1.29
CA ALA A 194 -8.00 -1.11 -2.62
C ALA A 194 -8.20 0.41 -2.59
N VAL A 195 -9.33 0.87 -2.02
CA VAL A 195 -9.66 2.30 -2.01
C VAL A 195 -8.70 3.09 -1.12
N ALA A 196 -8.29 2.57 0.04
CA ALA A 196 -7.32 3.22 0.91
C ALA A 196 -5.90 3.28 0.30
N GLY A 197 -5.53 2.26 -0.48
CA GLY A 197 -4.24 2.20 -1.15
C GLY A 197 -4.13 3.17 -2.31
N ILE A 198 -5.15 3.25 -3.17
CA ILE A 198 -5.13 4.13 -4.35
C ILE A 198 -5.49 5.59 -4.00
N CYS A 199 -6.35 5.83 -3.01
CA CYS A 199 -6.72 7.19 -2.59
C CYS A 199 -5.70 7.83 -1.64
N GLU A 200 -4.43 7.77 -2.03
CA GLU A 200 -3.32 8.46 -1.38
C GLU A 200 -2.95 9.71 -2.20
N PRO A 201 -3.09 10.93 -1.66
CA PRO A 201 -2.94 12.17 -2.42
C PRO A 201 -1.68 12.27 -3.27
N ARG A 202 -0.52 11.78 -2.80
CA ARG A 202 0.73 11.86 -3.57
C ARG A 202 0.74 11.01 -4.86
N LEU A 203 -0.17 10.05 -4.98
CA LEU A 203 -0.28 9.15 -6.14
C LEU A 203 -1.22 9.69 -7.22
N LEU A 204 -2.04 10.71 -6.90
CA LEU A 204 -3.11 11.18 -7.77
C LEU A 204 -2.72 12.40 -8.61
N GLY A 205 -1.42 12.60 -8.82
CA GLY A 205 -0.91 13.65 -9.70
C GLY A 205 -1.12 13.36 -11.19
N ASP A 206 -1.30 12.08 -11.56
CA ASP A 206 -1.62 11.69 -12.93
C ASP A 206 -3.11 11.39 -13.11
N GLU A 207 -3.66 11.81 -14.25
CA GLU A 207 -5.09 11.70 -14.55
C GLU A 207 -5.56 10.25 -14.61
N THR A 208 -4.72 9.31 -15.04
CA THR A 208 -5.09 7.89 -15.17
C THR A 208 -5.27 7.24 -13.79
N THR A 209 -4.40 7.54 -12.83
CA THR A 209 -4.52 7.05 -11.46
C THR A 209 -5.64 7.75 -10.71
N ALA A 210 -5.87 9.04 -10.94
CA ALA A 210 -7.03 9.74 -10.40
C ALA A 210 -8.36 9.14 -10.91
N ALA A 211 -8.46 8.84 -12.21
CA ALA A 211 -9.61 8.15 -12.78
C ALA A 211 -9.81 6.74 -12.17
N ALA A 212 -8.74 5.96 -12.05
CA ALA A 212 -8.81 4.64 -11.41
C ALA A 212 -9.22 4.70 -9.93
N ALA A 213 -8.83 5.75 -9.20
CA ALA A 213 -9.27 5.97 -7.82
C ALA A 213 -10.78 6.27 -7.74
N LEU A 214 -11.33 7.03 -8.69
CA LEU A 214 -12.78 7.24 -8.81
C LEU A 214 -13.50 5.94 -9.14
N ASP A 215 -12.98 5.14 -10.08
CA ASP A 215 -13.56 3.85 -10.45
C ASP A 215 -13.54 2.84 -9.30
N ALA A 216 -12.44 2.78 -8.54
CA ALA A 216 -12.34 1.94 -7.35
C ALA A 216 -13.37 2.36 -6.27
N CYS A 217 -13.52 3.66 -6.00
CA CYS A 217 -14.53 4.17 -5.09
C CYS A 217 -15.95 3.82 -5.55
N ALA A 218 -16.26 4.00 -6.83
CA ALA A 218 -17.56 3.67 -7.41
C ALA A 218 -17.87 2.17 -7.31
N THR A 219 -16.92 1.32 -7.72
CA THR A 219 -17.06 -0.14 -7.68
C THR A 219 -17.27 -0.65 -6.25
N ALA A 220 -16.46 -0.20 -5.30
CA ALA A 220 -16.60 -0.61 -3.91
C ALA A 220 -17.90 -0.09 -3.27
N THR A 221 -18.39 1.09 -3.68
CA THR A 221 -19.70 1.63 -3.24
C THR A 221 -20.85 0.80 -3.79
N ASP A 222 -20.84 0.45 -5.08
CA ASP A 222 -21.84 -0.45 -5.69
C ASP A 222 -21.85 -1.81 -5.01
N ARG A 223 -20.67 -2.41 -4.78
CA ARG A 223 -20.55 -3.69 -4.06
C ARG A 223 -21.13 -3.61 -2.66
N LEU A 224 -20.88 -2.54 -1.92
CA LEU A 224 -21.48 -2.33 -0.60
C LEU A 224 -23.01 -2.24 -0.70
N ALA A 225 -23.53 -1.45 -1.64
CA ALA A 225 -24.97 -1.26 -1.84
C ALA A 225 -25.69 -2.52 -2.35
N ARG A 226 -24.99 -3.45 -3.01
CA ARG A 226 -25.58 -4.74 -3.42
C ARG A 226 -25.54 -5.81 -2.34
N ARG A 227 -24.85 -5.59 -1.22
CA ARG A 227 -24.81 -6.59 -0.13
C ARG A 227 -26.19 -6.78 0.51
N PRO A 228 -26.58 -8.02 0.83
CA PRO A 228 -27.78 -8.29 1.60
C PRO A 228 -27.79 -7.52 2.92
N THR A 229 -28.94 -6.98 3.31
CA THR A 229 -29.08 -6.16 4.53
C THR A 229 -28.63 -6.88 5.80
N SER A 230 -28.74 -8.21 5.85
CA SER A 230 -28.26 -9.06 6.94
C SER A 230 -26.74 -9.00 7.12
N GLU A 231 -25.97 -8.87 6.04
CA GLU A 231 -24.50 -8.85 6.06
C GLU A 231 -23.93 -7.45 6.35
N ARG A 232 -24.69 -6.39 6.04
CA ARG A 232 -24.20 -5.01 6.11
C ARG A 232 -23.85 -4.52 7.51
N ARG A 233 -24.39 -5.17 8.54
CA ARG A 233 -24.08 -4.88 9.96
C ARG A 233 -22.76 -5.50 10.42
N GLY A 234 -22.09 -6.31 9.60
CA GLY A 234 -20.80 -6.90 9.91
C GLY A 234 -19.70 -5.86 10.13
N ALA A 235 -18.76 -6.18 11.04
CA ALA A 235 -17.65 -5.29 11.39
C ALA A 235 -16.81 -4.90 10.16
N ASP A 236 -16.56 -5.85 9.26
CA ASP A 236 -15.76 -5.63 8.07
C ASP A 236 -16.44 -4.70 7.05
N VAL A 237 -17.75 -4.83 6.89
CA VAL A 237 -18.54 -3.92 6.03
C VAL A 237 -18.53 -2.51 6.62
N ARG A 238 -18.60 -2.37 7.95
CA ARG A 238 -18.44 -1.08 8.62
C ARG A 238 -17.07 -0.46 8.35
N VAL A 239 -16.00 -1.24 8.37
CA VAL A 239 -14.64 -0.77 8.04
C VAL A 239 -14.56 -0.28 6.58
N LEU A 240 -15.13 -1.02 5.63
CA LEU A 240 -15.23 -0.58 4.24
C LEU A 240 -16.01 0.74 4.11
N ARG A 241 -17.20 0.81 4.70
CA ARG A 241 -18.06 2.00 4.70
C ARG A 241 -17.32 3.22 5.21
N GLN A 242 -16.57 3.08 6.31
CA GLN A 242 -15.73 4.15 6.87
C GLN A 242 -14.62 4.58 5.90
N GLY A 243 -13.95 3.64 5.26
CA GLY A 243 -12.96 3.94 4.21
C GLY A 243 -13.58 4.74 3.05
N LEU A 244 -14.73 4.31 2.54
CA LEU A 244 -15.48 5.02 1.50
C LEU A 244 -15.96 6.40 1.95
N GLY A 245 -16.30 6.57 3.24
CA GLY A 245 -16.61 7.85 3.88
C GLY A 245 -15.46 8.88 3.91
N TYR A 246 -14.30 8.52 3.38
CA TYR A 246 -13.13 9.39 3.22
C TYR A 246 -12.57 9.39 1.78
N CYS A 247 -12.46 8.22 1.16
CA CYS A 247 -11.75 8.02 -0.10
C CYS A 247 -12.36 8.81 -1.27
N TRP A 248 -13.69 8.90 -1.34
CA TRP A 248 -14.38 9.72 -2.35
C TRP A 248 -13.89 11.17 -2.37
N SER A 249 -13.73 11.80 -1.21
CA SER A 249 -13.25 13.18 -1.13
C SER A 249 -11.83 13.35 -1.67
N VAL A 250 -10.99 12.33 -1.55
CA VAL A 250 -9.61 12.35 -2.08
C VAL A 250 -9.62 12.18 -3.59
N ALA A 251 -10.36 11.19 -4.11
CA ALA A 251 -10.44 10.93 -5.54
C ALA A 251 -11.09 12.10 -6.30
N VAL A 252 -12.18 12.67 -5.78
CA VAL A 252 -12.85 13.83 -6.41
C VAL A 252 -11.97 15.07 -6.36
N ALA A 253 -11.26 15.31 -5.25
CA ALA A 253 -10.35 16.45 -5.17
C ALA A 253 -9.19 16.37 -6.18
N ALA A 254 -8.77 15.16 -6.56
CA ALA A 254 -7.73 14.95 -7.56
C ALA A 254 -8.24 15.08 -9.00
N ALA A 255 -9.51 14.72 -9.27
CA ALA A 255 -10.12 14.87 -10.59
C ALA A 255 -11.55 15.41 -10.50
N PRO A 256 -11.73 16.72 -10.23
CA PRO A 256 -13.05 17.30 -9.96
C PRO A 256 -14.03 17.18 -11.14
N ILE A 257 -13.56 17.42 -12.37
CA ILE A 257 -14.40 17.42 -13.58
C ILE A 257 -15.13 16.07 -13.76
N PRO A 258 -14.44 14.91 -13.81
CA PRO A 258 -15.13 13.62 -13.87
C PRO A 258 -15.69 13.16 -12.51
N GLY A 259 -15.14 13.65 -11.39
CA GLY A 259 -15.46 13.17 -10.04
C GLY A 259 -16.75 13.73 -9.46
N LEU A 260 -17.01 15.03 -9.63
CA LEU A 260 -18.17 15.70 -9.04
C LEU A 260 -19.51 15.12 -9.53
N PRO A 261 -19.75 14.94 -10.85
CA PRO A 261 -21.02 14.35 -11.31
C PRO A 261 -21.26 12.95 -10.74
N ARG A 262 -20.20 12.12 -10.68
CA ARG A 262 -20.27 10.77 -10.11
C ARG A 262 -20.59 10.78 -8.62
N PHE A 263 -19.96 11.68 -7.86
CA PHE A 263 -20.17 11.79 -6.43
C PHE A 263 -21.56 12.34 -6.09
N LEU A 264 -22.00 13.38 -6.79
CA LEU A 264 -23.32 13.99 -6.59
C LEU A 264 -24.45 13.02 -6.95
N GLY A 265 -24.26 12.21 -7.98
CA GLY A 265 -25.23 11.20 -8.39
C GLY A 265 -25.35 9.98 -7.47
N LEU A 266 -24.54 9.85 -6.40
CA LEU A 266 -24.56 8.66 -5.53
C LEU A 266 -25.92 8.42 -4.88
N THR A 267 -26.55 9.44 -4.32
CA THR A 267 -27.84 9.26 -3.64
C THR A 267 -28.99 8.99 -4.59
N ASP A 268 -28.89 9.48 -5.82
CA ASP A 268 -29.89 9.26 -6.87
C ASP A 268 -29.75 7.85 -7.48
N ALA A 269 -28.51 7.36 -7.60
CA ALA A 269 -28.21 6.01 -8.08
C ALA A 269 -28.62 4.91 -7.07
N TYR A 270 -28.64 5.22 -5.77
CA TYR A 270 -28.98 4.29 -4.69
C TYR A 270 -30.07 4.87 -3.76
N PRO A 271 -31.29 5.08 -4.27
CA PRO A 271 -32.35 5.73 -3.53
C PRO A 271 -32.71 4.92 -2.28
N GLY A 272 -32.72 5.59 -1.12
CA GLY A 272 -33.07 4.97 0.17
C GLY A 272 -31.95 4.16 0.83
N ASP A 273 -30.76 4.04 0.21
CA ASP A 273 -29.65 3.32 0.82
C ASP A 273 -28.96 4.14 1.93
N SER A 274 -29.12 3.69 3.18
CA SER A 274 -28.60 4.41 4.36
C SER A 274 -27.07 4.45 4.44
N ASP A 275 -26.38 3.49 3.83
CA ASP A 275 -24.91 3.44 3.85
C ASP A 275 -24.33 4.38 2.81
N VAL A 276 -24.88 4.37 1.60
CA VAL A 276 -24.48 5.31 0.53
C VAL A 276 -24.79 6.76 0.95
N ALA A 277 -25.98 7.01 1.52
CA ALA A 277 -26.34 8.34 2.03
C ALA A 277 -25.39 8.82 3.14
N TRP A 278 -24.85 7.91 3.97
CA TRP A 278 -23.83 8.26 4.95
C TRP A 278 -22.46 8.52 4.32
N ILE A 279 -22.05 7.71 3.34
CA ILE A 279 -20.79 7.90 2.59
C ILE A 279 -20.77 9.29 1.94
N ALA A 280 -21.84 9.68 1.24
CA ALA A 280 -21.95 11.00 0.62
C ALA A 280 -21.84 12.12 1.66
N ARG A 281 -22.58 12.02 2.77
CA ARG A 281 -22.60 13.03 3.82
C ARG A 281 -21.26 13.19 4.54
N GLU A 282 -20.54 12.10 4.80
CA GLU A 282 -19.23 12.16 5.45
C GLU A 282 -18.15 12.77 4.56
N ASN A 283 -18.19 12.47 3.25
CA ASN A 283 -17.26 13.05 2.30
C ASN A 283 -17.54 14.54 2.06
N ALA A 284 -18.80 14.95 2.00
CA ALA A 284 -19.18 16.36 1.81
C ALA A 284 -18.66 17.28 2.94
N LYS A 285 -18.38 16.74 4.13
CA LYS A 285 -17.77 17.48 5.26
C LYS A 285 -16.27 17.71 5.10
N LYS A 286 -15.60 16.99 4.20
CA LYS A 286 -14.14 17.09 4.07
C LYS A 286 -13.80 18.38 3.35
N LYS A 287 -12.95 19.23 3.96
CA LYS A 287 -12.56 20.55 3.42
C LYS A 287 -12.21 20.54 1.92
N ARG A 288 -11.49 19.51 1.48
CA ARG A 288 -11.08 19.32 0.08
C ARG A 288 -12.26 19.20 -0.90
N LEU A 289 -13.35 18.57 -0.47
CA LEU A 289 -14.55 18.37 -1.28
C LEU A 289 -15.59 19.45 -1.05
N SER A 290 -15.78 19.90 0.20
CA SER A 290 -16.73 20.97 0.52
C SER A 290 -16.43 22.25 -0.26
N ALA A 291 -15.15 22.57 -0.48
CA ALA A 291 -14.75 23.73 -1.29
C ALA A 291 -15.19 23.61 -2.75
N LEU A 292 -15.15 22.40 -3.32
CA LEU A 292 -15.57 22.13 -4.70
C LEU A 292 -17.09 22.16 -4.86
N LEU A 293 -17.82 21.66 -3.86
CA LEU A 293 -19.28 21.64 -3.84
C LEU A 293 -19.90 23.04 -3.77
N VAL A 294 -19.21 24.01 -3.17
CA VAL A 294 -19.66 25.41 -3.13
C VAL A 294 -19.38 26.13 -4.46
N ALA A 295 -18.41 25.65 -5.23
CA ALA A 295 -18.00 26.22 -6.50
C ALA A 295 -18.74 25.66 -7.72
N THR A 296 -19.62 24.66 -7.51
CA THR A 296 -20.44 24.00 -8.53
C THR A 296 -21.86 24.53 -8.46
#